data_AF-A0AAR5QGQ9-F1
#
_entry.id   AF-A0AAR5QGQ9-F1
#
_cell.length_a   1.000
_cell.length_b   1.000
_cell.length_c   1.000
_cell.angle_alpha   90.00
_cell.angle_beta   90.00
_cell.angle_gamma   90.00
#
_symmetry.space_group_name_H-M   'P 1'
#
loop_
_entity.id
_entity.type
_entity.pdbx_description
1 polymer ?
#
loop_
_entity_poly.entity_id
_entity_poly.type
_entity_poly.pdbx_seq_one_letter_code
_entity_poly.pdbx_strand_id
1 'polypeptide(L)'
;MKLTDDKIPSTLTHVHVRVEIEGCLYVKTYEADPNLFHTFAWNKRNIYKQKVYGIAAAKVSIGYQHESCHDLVWTTQTAEIKGFDVDISDIGGWGLDIHHHYNFHEGILQKGDGSTLHFK
;
A
#
# COMPACT_ATOMS: atom_id res chain seq x y z
N MET A 1 4.80 -9.30 0.06
CA MET A 1 3.63 -10.18 -0.16
C MET A 1 4.14 -11.51 -0.68
N LYS A 2 3.77 -12.61 -0.03
CA LYS A 2 4.08 -13.96 -0.51
C LYS A 2 3.05 -14.35 -1.58
N LEU A 3 3.51 -14.78 -2.74
CA LEU A 3 2.67 -15.08 -3.90
C LEU A 3 2.49 -16.58 -4.12
N THR A 4 3.55 -17.36 -3.87
CA THR A 4 3.53 -18.82 -3.92
C THR A 4 4.25 -19.43 -2.72
N ASP A 5 3.86 -20.64 -2.35
CA ASP A 5 4.55 -21.48 -1.39
C ASP A 5 5.69 -22.28 -2.07
N ASP A 6 6.42 -23.07 -1.27
CA ASP A 6 7.50 -23.95 -1.76
C ASP A 6 6.99 -25.05 -2.70
N LYS A 7 5.76 -25.51 -2.49
CA LYS A 7 5.08 -26.46 -3.38
C LYS A 7 3.99 -25.75 -4.14
N ILE A 8 4.12 -25.71 -5.47
CA ILE A 8 3.11 -25.16 -6.37
C ILE A 8 2.43 -26.27 -7.18
N PRO A 9 1.15 -26.12 -7.56
CA PRO A 9 0.49 -27.06 -8.47
C PRO A 9 1.19 -27.07 -9.83
N SER A 10 1.39 -28.25 -10.43
CA SER A 10 2.02 -28.39 -11.75
C SER A 10 1.22 -27.74 -12.89
N THR A 11 -0.07 -27.48 -12.65
CA THR A 11 -0.95 -26.81 -13.61
C THR A 11 -0.82 -25.29 -13.55
N LEU A 12 -0.17 -24.71 -12.52
CA LEU A 12 0.00 -23.26 -12.42
C LEU A 12 1.05 -22.81 -13.44
N THR A 13 0.67 -21.83 -14.28
CA THR A 13 1.56 -21.30 -15.32
C THR A 13 2.02 -19.89 -15.00
N HIS A 14 1.11 -19.04 -14.51
CA HIS A 14 1.41 -17.64 -14.21
C HIS A 14 0.72 -17.18 -12.92
N VAL A 15 1.34 -16.19 -12.27
CA VAL A 15 0.78 -15.47 -11.13
C VAL A 15 0.70 -13.98 -11.46
N HIS A 16 -0.51 -13.44 -11.36
CA HIS A 16 -0.82 -12.04 -11.65
C HIS A 16 -1.02 -11.28 -10.36
N VAL A 17 -0.37 -10.14 -10.22
CA VAL A 17 -0.48 -9.26 -9.06
C VAL A 17 -1.10 -7.95 -9.50
N ARG A 18 -2.14 -7.54 -8.80
CA ARG A 18 -2.82 -6.26 -8.98
C ARG A 18 -2.83 -5.52 -7.65
N VAL A 19 -2.31 -4.29 -7.63
CA VAL A 19 -2.40 -3.40 -6.46
C VAL A 19 -3.14 -2.14 -6.87
N GLU A 20 -4.25 -1.87 -6.20
CA GLU A 20 -5.07 -0.70 -6.43
C GLU A 20 -5.06 0.19 -5.17
N ILE A 21 -4.60 1.43 -5.31
CA ILE A 21 -4.46 2.39 -4.20
C ILE A 21 -4.71 3.80 -4.72
N GLU A 22 -5.64 4.54 -4.11
CA GLU A 22 -5.87 5.96 -4.42
C GLU A 22 -6.09 6.24 -5.92
N GLY A 23 -6.82 5.34 -6.59
CA GLY A 23 -7.10 5.38 -8.03
C GLY A 23 -5.95 4.94 -8.94
N CYS A 24 -4.77 4.63 -8.39
CA CYS A 24 -3.66 4.05 -9.14
C CYS A 24 -3.78 2.53 -9.22
N LEU A 25 -3.60 1.98 -10.42
CA LEU A 25 -3.59 0.55 -10.68
C LEU A 25 -2.19 0.09 -11.09
N TYR A 26 -1.61 -0.82 -10.30
CA TYR A 26 -0.33 -1.45 -10.59
C TYR A 26 -0.55 -2.92 -10.91
N VAL A 27 -0.01 -3.38 -12.03
CA VAL A 27 -0.13 -4.77 -12.47
C VAL A 27 1.25 -5.35 -12.73
N LYS A 28 1.49 -6.57 -12.25
CA LYS A 28 2.72 -7.31 -12.50
C LYS A 28 2.39 -8.78 -12.68
N THR A 29 2.94 -9.40 -13.71
CA THR A 29 2.80 -10.84 -13.96
C THR A 29 4.15 -11.53 -13.73
N TYR A 30 4.07 -12.74 -13.18
CA TYR A 30 5.18 -13.64 -12.90
C TYR A 30 4.89 -15.00 -13.53
N GLU A 31 5.95 -15.67 -14.00
CA GLU A 31 5.90 -17.10 -14.31
C GLU A 31 5.74 -17.91 -13.02
N ALA A 32 5.15 -19.10 -13.11
CA ALA A 32 4.99 -19.98 -11.96
C ALA A 32 6.34 -20.50 -11.45
N ASP A 33 6.71 -20.11 -10.24
CA ASP A 33 7.92 -20.52 -9.55
C ASP A 33 7.61 -20.68 -8.05
N PRO A 34 8.13 -21.70 -7.35
CA PRO A 34 8.05 -21.81 -5.90
C PRO A 34 8.67 -20.61 -5.17
N ASN A 35 8.16 -20.33 -3.96
CA ASN A 35 8.68 -19.30 -3.04
C ASN A 35 8.74 -17.88 -3.63
N LEU A 36 7.77 -17.51 -4.45
CA LEU A 36 7.75 -16.22 -5.13
C LEU A 36 7.23 -15.12 -4.19
N PHE A 37 7.97 -14.00 -4.15
CA PHE A 37 7.64 -12.82 -3.34
C PHE A 37 7.58 -11.56 -4.18
N HIS A 38 6.63 -10.69 -3.84
CA HIS A 38 6.53 -9.35 -4.40
C HIS A 38 6.55 -8.28 -3.31
N THR A 39 7.39 -7.28 -3.50
CA THR A 39 7.45 -6.07 -2.68
C THR A 39 6.91 -4.91 -3.51
N PHE A 40 5.85 -4.30 -3.00
CA PHE A 40 5.24 -3.12 -3.62
C PHE A 40 5.69 -1.87 -2.86
N ALA A 41 6.07 -0.84 -3.61
CA ALA A 41 6.44 0.47 -3.07
C ALA A 41 5.49 1.53 -3.64
N TRP A 42 4.98 2.39 -2.77
CA TRP A 42 4.07 3.48 -3.15
C TRP A 42 4.72 4.83 -2.87
N ASN A 43 4.60 5.74 -3.83
CA ASN A 43 5.12 7.10 -3.74
C ASN A 43 4.20 8.07 -2.97
N LYS A 44 3.16 7.55 -2.30
CA LYS A 44 2.20 8.30 -1.47
C LYS A 44 1.39 9.34 -2.25
N ARG A 45 1.21 9.13 -3.56
CA ARG A 45 0.43 10.01 -4.45
C ARG A 45 -0.71 9.26 -5.13
N ASN A 46 -1.80 9.99 -5.40
CA ASN A 46 -2.95 9.50 -6.16
C ASN A 46 -2.70 9.56 -7.68
N ILE A 47 -3.68 9.12 -8.47
CA ILE A 47 -3.60 9.11 -9.95
C ILE A 47 -3.40 10.51 -10.56
N TYR A 48 -3.84 11.56 -9.86
CA TYR A 48 -3.66 12.96 -10.25
C TYR A 48 -2.33 13.55 -9.77
N LYS A 49 -1.41 12.72 -9.25
CA LYS A 49 -0.11 13.10 -8.70
C LYS A 49 -0.21 13.99 -7.45
N GLN A 50 -1.36 14.07 -6.79
CA GLN A 50 -1.53 14.81 -5.54
C GLN A 50 -1.04 13.99 -4.36
N LYS A 51 -0.55 14.66 -3.30
CA LYS A 51 -0.11 13.99 -2.06
C LYS A 51 -1.33 13.40 -1.35
N VAL A 52 -1.19 12.17 -0.88
CA VAL A 52 -2.18 11.51 -0.03
C VAL A 52 -1.65 11.50 1.40
N TYR A 53 -2.45 11.97 2.34
CA TYR A 53 -2.07 12.11 3.75
C TYR A 53 -2.71 11.02 4.61
N GLY A 54 -2.09 10.70 5.74
CA GLY A 54 -2.66 9.75 6.71
C GLY A 54 -2.51 8.28 6.28
N ILE A 55 -3.59 7.51 6.37
CA ILE A 55 -3.62 6.08 6.02
C ILE A 55 -4.44 5.89 4.74
N ALA A 56 -3.89 5.16 3.77
CA ALA A 56 -4.57 4.79 2.54
C ALA A 56 -4.82 3.28 2.51
N ALA A 57 -5.98 2.86 1.99
CA ALA A 57 -6.32 1.46 1.80
C ALA A 57 -5.84 0.98 0.41
N ALA A 58 -4.95 0.01 0.39
CA ALA A 58 -4.51 -0.69 -0.81
C ALA A 58 -5.27 -2.00 -0.98
N LYS A 59 -5.95 -2.17 -2.11
CA LYS A 59 -6.58 -3.43 -2.51
C LYS A 59 -5.57 -4.24 -3.33
N VAL A 60 -5.05 -5.31 -2.73
CA VAL A 60 -4.11 -6.23 -3.36
C VAL A 60 -4.88 -7.46 -3.85
N SER A 61 -4.80 -7.76 -5.14
CA SER A 61 -5.39 -8.96 -5.73
C SER A 61 -4.29 -9.83 -6.35
N ILE A 62 -4.28 -11.11 -6.02
CA ILE A 62 -3.36 -12.11 -6.56
C ILE A 62 -4.18 -13.10 -7.37
N GLY A 63 -3.88 -13.23 -8.65
CA GLY A 63 -4.56 -14.07 -9.62
C GLY A 63 -3.70 -15.27 -9.99
N TYR A 64 -4.24 -16.47 -9.87
CA TYR A 64 -3.57 -17.71 -10.25
C TYR A 64 -4.11 -18.20 -11.60
N GLN A 65 -3.21 -18.36 -12.57
CA GLN A 65 -3.54 -18.86 -13.90
C GLN A 65 -3.08 -20.31 -14.05
N HIS A 66 -4.03 -21.20 -14.32
CA HIS A 66 -3.76 -22.61 -14.55
C HIS A 66 -3.89 -22.96 -16.03
N GLU A 67 -3.11 -23.92 -16.52
CA GLU A 67 -3.21 -24.41 -17.90
C GLU A 67 -4.60 -25.02 -18.19
N SER A 68 -5.21 -25.64 -17.19
CA SER A 68 -6.50 -26.33 -17.31
C SER A 68 -7.72 -25.41 -17.31
N CYS A 69 -7.57 -24.10 -17.08
CA CYS A 69 -8.68 -23.15 -16.98
C CYS A 69 -8.37 -21.85 -17.73
N HIS A 70 -9.35 -21.31 -18.45
CA HIS A 70 -9.18 -20.04 -19.15
C HIS A 70 -9.22 -18.83 -18.19
N ASP A 71 -9.97 -18.95 -17.09
CA ASP A 71 -10.20 -17.86 -16.15
C ASP A 71 -9.19 -17.83 -15.00
N LEU A 72 -8.86 -16.61 -14.58
CA LEU A 72 -7.96 -16.31 -13.46
C LEU A 72 -8.70 -16.46 -12.12
N VAL A 73 -8.12 -17.24 -11.20
CA VAL A 73 -8.65 -17.37 -9.84
C VAL A 73 -8.04 -16.28 -8.97
N TRP A 74 -8.85 -15.28 -8.58
CA TRP A 74 -8.40 -14.12 -7.81
C TRP A 74 -8.63 -14.27 -6.31
N THR A 75 -7.60 -13.98 -5.54
CA THR A 75 -7.67 -13.75 -4.10
C THR A 75 -7.38 -12.29 -3.81
N THR A 76 -8.27 -11.60 -3.09
CA THR A 76 -8.14 -10.18 -2.80
C THR A 76 -7.99 -9.95 -1.29
N GLN A 77 -7.07 -9.07 -0.93
CA GLN A 77 -6.85 -8.60 0.43
C GLN A 77 -6.73 -7.07 0.44
N THR A 78 -7.25 -6.44 1.48
CA THR A 78 -7.02 -5.01 1.74
C THR A 78 -5.90 -4.85 2.76
N ALA A 79 -4.97 -3.93 2.51
CA ALA A 79 -3.90 -3.57 3.42
C ALA A 79 -3.88 -2.05 3.62
N GLU A 80 -3.62 -1.62 4.85
CA GLU A 80 -3.43 -0.20 5.17
C GLU A 80 -1.97 0.20 4.95
N ILE A 81 -1.74 1.30 4.23
CA ILE A 81 -0.41 1.83 3.92
C ILE A 81 -0.34 3.30 4.33
N LYS A 82 0.75 3.69 5.00
CA LYS A 82 0.96 5.07 5.44
C LYS A 82 1.29 6.00 4.26
N GLY A 83 0.51 7.07 4.12
CA GLY A 83 0.71 8.20 3.22
C GLY A 83 1.75 9.19 3.73
N PHE A 84 1.65 10.44 3.27
CA PHE A 84 2.44 11.56 3.79
C PHE A 84 1.97 11.94 5.20
N ASP A 85 2.93 12.32 6.03
CA ASP A 85 2.65 13.06 7.25
C ASP A 85 2.29 14.50 6.87
N VAL A 86 1.46 15.15 7.70
CA VAL A 86 1.11 16.55 7.52
C VAL A 86 2.33 17.39 7.92
N ASP A 87 2.71 18.34 7.07
CA ASP A 87 3.72 19.33 7.45
C ASP A 87 3.06 20.32 8.40
N ILE A 88 3.62 20.45 9.60
CA ILE A 88 3.08 21.32 10.64
C ILE A 88 3.82 22.64 10.73
N SER A 89 5.03 22.77 10.17
CA SER A 89 5.89 23.94 10.37
C SER A 89 6.22 24.70 9.08
N ASP A 90 6.04 24.09 7.91
CA ASP A 90 6.34 24.70 6.59
C ASP A 90 7.80 25.20 6.43
N ILE A 91 8.74 24.66 7.21
CA ILE A 91 10.17 25.00 7.16
C ILE A 91 10.92 23.94 6.37
N GLY A 92 10.56 23.81 5.08
CA GLY A 92 11.26 22.89 4.16
C GLY A 92 11.28 21.42 4.62
N GLY A 93 10.23 20.97 5.31
CA GLY A 93 10.11 19.62 5.86
C GLY A 93 10.72 19.41 7.24
N TRP A 94 11.27 20.45 7.88
CA TRP A 94 11.70 20.39 9.28
C TRP A 94 10.54 20.74 10.22
N GLY A 95 10.40 19.97 11.30
CA GLY A 95 9.55 20.32 12.44
C GLY A 95 10.34 21.14 13.47
N LEU A 96 9.71 22.15 14.06
CA LEU A 96 10.26 22.82 15.25
C LEU A 96 9.71 22.12 16.48
N ASP A 97 10.57 21.68 17.40
CA ASP A 97 10.20 20.95 18.62
C ASP A 97 9.01 21.60 19.36
N ILE A 98 9.02 22.92 19.50
CA ILE A 98 7.97 23.70 20.21
C ILE A 98 6.69 23.96 19.41
N HIS A 99 6.67 23.67 18.10
CA HIS A 99 5.53 23.95 17.24
C HIS A 99 4.69 22.69 17.08
N HIS A 100 3.40 22.78 17.38
CA HIS A 100 2.48 21.64 17.37
C HIS A 100 1.22 22.00 16.61
N HIS A 101 0.58 21.02 15.98
CA HIS A 101 -0.66 21.21 15.25
C HIS A 101 -1.73 20.22 15.71
N TYR A 102 -2.93 20.72 15.98
CA TYR A 102 -4.06 19.89 16.39
C TYR A 102 -5.10 19.81 15.27
N ASN A 103 -5.31 18.59 14.75
CA ASN A 103 -6.39 18.28 13.82
C ASN A 103 -7.65 17.89 14.61
N PHE A 104 -8.60 18.82 14.76
CA PHE A 104 -9.84 18.59 15.51
C PHE A 104 -10.80 17.58 14.85
N HIS A 105 -10.71 17.40 13.53
CA HIS A 105 -11.59 16.49 12.80
C HIS A 105 -11.24 15.03 13.11
N GLU A 106 -9.94 14.72 13.10
CA GLU A 106 -9.38 13.40 13.40
C GLU A 106 -9.12 13.19 14.90
N GLY A 107 -9.02 14.25 15.69
CA GLY A 107 -8.68 14.17 17.11
C GLY A 107 -7.21 13.81 17.33
N ILE A 108 -6.31 14.34 16.51
CA ILE A 108 -4.87 14.03 16.52
C ILE A 108 -4.07 15.30 16.79
N LEU A 109 -3.17 15.26 17.79
CA LEU A 109 -2.13 16.26 18.01
C LEU A 109 -0.81 15.77 17.42
N GLN A 110 -0.32 16.50 16.42
CA GLN A 110 0.98 16.31 15.81
C GLN A 110 1.98 17.24 16.49
N LYS A 111 2.97 16.66 17.17
CA LYS A 111 3.98 17.40 17.91
C LYS A 111 5.22 17.66 17.06
N GLY A 112 5.93 18.73 17.42
CA GLY A 112 7.14 19.22 16.76
C GLY A 112 8.34 18.29 16.89
N ASP A 113 8.34 17.47 17.95
CA ASP A 113 9.29 16.39 18.20
C ASP A 113 9.06 15.15 17.30
N GLY A 114 8.04 15.16 16.44
CA GLY A 114 7.68 14.07 15.54
C GLY A 114 6.73 13.02 16.15
N SER A 115 6.35 13.16 17.41
CA SER A 115 5.36 12.28 18.04
C SER A 115 3.92 12.70 17.70
N THR A 116 2.99 11.74 17.68
CA THR A 116 1.57 11.97 17.45
C THR A 116 0.75 11.41 18.60
N LEU A 117 -0.19 12.21 19.12
CA LEU A 117 -1.11 11.81 20.18
C LEU A 117 -2.53 11.74 19.64
N HIS A 118 -3.19 10.60 19.81
CA HIS A 118 -4.57 10.36 19.39
C HIS A 118 -5.50 10.48 20.59
N PHE A 119 -6.56 11.28 20.49
CA PHE A 119 -7.53 11.53 21.56
C PHE A 119 -8.87 10.80 21.39
N LYS A 120 -9.04 10.07 20.28
CA LYS A 120 -10.20 9.22 20.00
C LYS A 120 -9.86 7.75 20.20
#